data_AF-A0A179GZY6-F1
#
_entry.id   AF-A0A179GZY6-F1
#
_cell.length_a   1.000
_cell.length_b   1.000
_cell.length_c   1.000
_cell.angle_alpha   90.00
_cell.angle_beta   90.00
_cell.angle_gamma   90.00
#
_symmetry.space_group_name_H-M   'P 1'
#
loop_
_entity.id
_entity.type
_entity.pdbx_description
1 polymer ?
#
loop_
_entity_poly.entity_id
_entity_poly.type
_entity_poly.pdbx_seq_one_letter_code
_entity_poly.pdbx_strand_id
1 'polypeptide(L)'
;MAFRLADLPPEIRHLIWDATLPERRVFHVSDCAKIAYPNPEEKGDEDEEAEAEAEAEEEQNEDGIDSSGMATWQPEPGERTFDFYIRHAPPLATQICRESRMVALSSGFFFLSPSSRSPVGPPSPGAWFNPRRDMLYLDRNMRHRIKAEPRLHVAGMDRVLHVGVEWRAWFRDIPRLREGQDMCPHWRAALEPLLLCCPRAETVSFVLPRVRHVGGVTFGREPYGAAQYPCDLAPLPDGIQVPWEKLPQLAPGAALGTPGLALSLTGGTSTLTEWRTIRREMEAALDSLGRRDKGAAAEMSHEWGRALLATQGRRHGRRAPSSTSVRGWWLLRPGAPTNYEQQQVREFLS
;
A
#
# COMPACT_ATOMS: atom_id res chain seq x y z
N MET A 1 -35.62 -21.96 -23.59
CA MET A 1 -36.02 -21.64 -22.20
C MET A 1 -35.13 -20.51 -21.71
N ALA A 2 -35.71 -19.41 -21.22
CA ALA A 2 -34.96 -18.31 -20.62
C ALA A 2 -34.98 -18.47 -19.10
N PHE A 3 -33.81 -18.57 -18.50
CA PHE A 3 -33.63 -18.68 -17.05
C PHE A 3 -33.61 -17.27 -16.43
N ARG A 4 -34.40 -17.03 -15.37
CA ARG A 4 -34.44 -15.74 -14.68
C ARG A 4 -33.63 -15.81 -13.40
N LEU A 5 -32.69 -14.87 -13.23
CA LEU A 5 -31.85 -14.79 -12.03
C LEU A 5 -32.68 -14.61 -10.75
N ALA A 6 -33.79 -13.86 -10.82
CA ALA A 6 -34.65 -13.57 -9.66
C ALA A 6 -35.36 -14.81 -9.08
N ASP A 7 -35.51 -15.87 -9.87
CA ASP A 7 -36.17 -17.12 -9.45
C ASP A 7 -35.23 -17.99 -8.60
N LEU A 8 -33.95 -17.62 -8.48
CA LEU A 8 -32.97 -18.32 -7.65
C LEU A 8 -33.04 -17.92 -6.17
N PRO A 9 -32.72 -18.87 -5.26
CA PRO A 9 -32.49 -18.56 -3.86
C PRO A 9 -31.46 -17.43 -3.68
N PRO A 10 -31.63 -16.55 -2.67
CA PRO A 10 -30.69 -15.44 -2.40
C PRO A 10 -29.23 -15.88 -2.30
N GLU A 11 -28.97 -17.06 -1.74
CA GLU A 11 -27.62 -17.61 -1.56
C GLU A 11 -26.95 -17.88 -2.91
N ILE A 12 -27.70 -18.44 -3.88
CA ILE A 12 -27.19 -18.72 -5.21
C ILE A 12 -26.96 -17.42 -5.99
N ARG A 13 -27.88 -16.46 -5.89
CA ARG A 13 -27.69 -15.12 -6.50
C ARG A 13 -26.47 -14.41 -5.93
N HIS A 14 -26.24 -14.51 -4.62
CA HIS A 14 -25.05 -13.97 -3.98
C HIS A 14 -23.77 -14.62 -4.52
N LEU A 15 -23.74 -15.96 -4.66
CA LEU A 15 -22.59 -16.66 -5.25
C LEU A 15 -22.33 -16.23 -6.70
N ILE A 16 -23.39 -16.05 -7.50
CA ILE A 16 -23.25 -15.55 -8.87
C ILE A 16 -22.63 -14.16 -8.86
N TRP A 17 -23.15 -13.23 -8.05
CA TRP A 17 -22.62 -11.87 -7.99
C TRP A 17 -21.19 -11.83 -7.44
N ASP A 18 -20.86 -12.62 -6.42
CA ASP A 18 -19.49 -12.72 -5.89
C ASP A 18 -18.50 -13.29 -6.93
N ALA A 19 -18.96 -14.24 -7.76
CA ALA A 19 -18.18 -14.77 -8.88
C ALA A 19 -17.98 -13.74 -10.02
N THR A 20 -18.81 -12.70 -10.11
CA THR A 20 -18.59 -11.60 -11.07
C THR A 20 -17.58 -10.55 -10.59
N LEU A 21 -17.20 -10.58 -9.30
CA LEU A 21 -16.21 -9.64 -8.79
C LEU A 21 -14.83 -9.97 -9.36
N PRO A 22 -13.98 -8.95 -9.59
CA PRO A 22 -12.62 -9.16 -10.03
C PRO A 22 -11.89 -10.20 -9.18
N GLU A 23 -11.05 -10.97 -9.86
CA GLU A 23 -10.03 -11.79 -9.20
C GLU A 23 -8.99 -10.90 -8.51
N ARG A 24 -7.93 -11.50 -7.99
CA ARG A 24 -6.83 -10.79 -7.34
C ARG A 24 -6.22 -9.71 -8.25
N ARG A 25 -6.27 -8.46 -7.82
CA ARG A 25 -5.57 -7.32 -8.43
C ARG A 25 -4.49 -6.77 -7.53
N VAL A 26 -3.54 -6.05 -8.14
CA VAL A 26 -2.46 -5.35 -7.43
C VAL A 26 -2.71 -3.86 -7.48
N PHE A 27 -2.85 -3.25 -6.31
CA PHE A 27 -3.00 -1.81 -6.13
C PHE A 27 -1.64 -1.20 -5.82
N HIS A 28 -0.90 -0.88 -6.88
CA HIS A 28 0.43 -0.29 -6.78
C HIS A 28 0.32 1.20 -6.46
N VAL A 29 0.65 1.56 -5.22
CA VAL A 29 0.57 2.94 -4.74
C VAL A 29 1.63 3.78 -5.45
N SER A 30 1.20 4.88 -6.07
CA SER A 30 2.08 5.84 -6.72
C SER A 30 2.39 7.04 -5.84
N ASP A 31 1.39 7.54 -5.12
CA ASP A 31 1.55 8.65 -4.20
C ASP A 31 0.57 8.54 -3.02
N CYS A 32 0.88 9.29 -1.96
CA CYS A 32 0.02 9.50 -0.81
C CYS A 32 -0.09 11.01 -0.55
N ALA A 33 -1.14 11.63 -1.07
CA ALA A 33 -1.35 13.07 -0.95
C ALA A 33 -2.16 13.39 0.31
N LYS A 34 -1.88 14.54 0.94
CA LYS A 34 -2.83 15.12 1.90
C LYS A 34 -4.02 15.63 1.11
N ILE A 35 -5.23 15.45 1.63
CA ILE A 35 -6.41 16.09 1.04
C ILE A 35 -6.22 17.60 1.17
N ALA A 36 -6.19 18.30 0.03
CA ALA A 36 -6.19 19.75 0.01
C ALA A 36 -7.61 20.22 0.38
N TYR A 37 -7.71 21.04 1.42
CA TYR A 37 -8.96 21.73 1.76
C TYR A 37 -9.03 22.98 0.88
N PRO A 38 -10.09 23.20 0.10
CA PRO A 38 -10.33 24.52 -0.46
C PRO A 38 -10.46 25.49 0.73
N ASN A 39 -9.63 26.54 0.74
CA ASN A 39 -9.72 27.57 1.76
C ASN A 39 -10.99 28.38 1.50
N PRO A 40 -11.96 28.47 2.43
CA PRO A 40 -13.15 29.28 2.21
C PRO A 40 -12.84 30.77 2.05
N GLU A 41 -11.64 31.22 2.41
CA GLU A 41 -11.19 32.62 2.33
C GLU A 41 -10.59 33.02 0.96
N GLU A 42 -10.56 32.13 -0.03
CA GLU A 42 -10.22 32.45 -1.43
C GLU A 42 -11.47 32.57 -2.34
N LYS A 43 -12.63 32.87 -1.76
CA LYS A 43 -13.75 33.42 -2.54
C LYS A 43 -13.40 34.89 -2.79
N GLY A 44 -12.90 35.19 -3.99
CA GLY A 44 -12.63 36.58 -4.38
C GLY A 44 -13.90 37.41 -4.25
N ASP A 45 -13.73 38.68 -3.92
CA ASP A 45 -14.79 39.69 -3.68
C ASP A 45 -15.77 39.91 -4.86
N GLU A 46 -15.73 39.08 -5.91
CA GLU A 46 -16.58 39.16 -7.10
C GLU A 46 -17.86 38.30 -7.01
N ASP A 47 -17.98 37.40 -6.01
CA ASP A 47 -19.14 36.50 -5.86
C ASP A 47 -20.19 37.00 -4.82
N GLU A 48 -19.92 38.07 -4.06
CA GLU A 48 -20.88 38.64 -3.09
C GLU A 48 -22.08 39.33 -3.78
N GLU A 49 -21.91 39.85 -5.00
CA GLU A 49 -23.02 40.46 -5.76
C GLU A 49 -23.98 39.40 -6.34
N ALA A 50 -23.51 38.18 -6.61
CA ALA A 50 -24.35 37.11 -7.18
C ALA A 50 -25.18 36.38 -6.12
N GLU A 51 -24.69 36.25 -4.88
CA GLU A 51 -25.45 35.65 -3.77
C GLU A 51 -26.53 36.60 -3.23
N ALA A 52 -26.32 37.92 -3.29
CA ALA A 52 -27.34 38.89 -2.88
C ALA A 52 -28.55 38.97 -3.84
N GLU A 53 -28.36 38.68 -5.14
CA GLU A 53 -29.47 38.61 -6.10
C GLU A 53 -30.23 37.27 -6.05
N ALA A 54 -29.58 36.17 -5.65
CA ALA A 54 -30.22 34.87 -5.49
C ALA A 54 -31.09 34.77 -4.22
N GLU A 55 -30.65 35.39 -3.11
CA GLU A 55 -31.43 35.42 -1.85
C GLU A 55 -32.70 36.30 -1.96
N ALA A 56 -32.79 37.19 -2.95
CA ALA A 56 -33.98 38.00 -3.19
C ALA A 56 -35.07 37.25 -3.99
N GLU A 57 -34.74 36.15 -4.68
CA GLU A 57 -35.71 35.34 -5.43
C GLU A 57 -36.19 34.08 -4.67
N GLU A 58 -35.52 33.68 -3.57
CA GLU A 58 -35.86 32.49 -2.79
C GLU A 58 -36.87 32.72 -1.64
N GLU A 59 -37.40 33.93 -1.45
CA GLU A 59 -38.44 34.21 -0.44
C GLU A 59 -39.87 33.86 -0.91
N GLN A 60 -40.04 33.13 -2.02
CA GLN A 60 -41.35 32.69 -2.53
C GLN A 60 -41.35 31.25 -3.06
N ASN A 61 -40.89 30.27 -2.28
CA ASN A 61 -41.37 28.89 -2.46
C ASN A 61 -41.09 28.01 -1.23
N GLU A 62 -41.83 28.23 -0.13
CA GLU A 62 -41.94 27.22 0.91
C GLU A 62 -42.92 26.13 0.45
N ASP A 63 -42.39 25.02 -0.08
CA ASP A 63 -43.10 23.74 -0.05
C ASP A 63 -42.11 22.60 0.22
N GLY A 64 -42.36 21.91 1.33
CA GLY A 64 -41.42 21.01 1.97
C GLY A 64 -41.03 19.79 1.14
N ILE A 65 -39.73 19.47 1.17
CA ILE A 65 -39.23 18.12 0.91
C ILE A 65 -38.23 17.77 2.01
N ASP A 66 -38.68 16.90 2.92
CA ASP A 66 -37.87 16.17 3.89
C ASP A 66 -36.79 15.35 3.16
N SER A 67 -35.58 15.90 3.10
CA SER A 67 -34.41 15.25 2.52
C SER A 67 -33.64 14.51 3.60
N SER A 68 -34.02 13.26 3.81
CA SER A 68 -33.37 12.36 4.76
C SER A 68 -31.87 12.19 4.47
N GLY A 69 -31.04 12.64 5.42
CA GLY A 69 -29.87 11.91 5.93
C GLY A 69 -28.82 11.44 4.92
N MET A 70 -28.19 12.34 4.15
CA MET A 70 -26.80 12.13 3.76
C MET A 70 -25.92 12.80 4.82
N ALA A 71 -25.34 12.00 5.71
CA ALA A 71 -24.37 12.49 6.68
C ALA A 71 -23.25 13.24 5.93
N THR A 72 -23.18 14.55 6.13
CA THR A 72 -22.15 15.44 5.62
C THR A 72 -20.83 15.02 6.26
N TRP A 73 -20.14 14.06 5.64
CA TRP A 73 -18.85 13.59 6.13
C TRP A 73 -17.84 14.73 6.00
N GLN A 74 -17.33 15.18 7.14
CA GLN A 74 -16.24 16.15 7.24
C GLN A 74 -14.92 15.36 7.34
N PRO A 75 -13.95 15.55 6.43
CA PRO A 75 -12.64 14.92 6.52
C PRO A 75 -11.91 15.41 7.78
N GLU A 76 -11.21 14.51 8.46
CA GLU A 76 -10.44 14.85 9.65
C GLU A 76 -9.13 15.56 9.27
N PRO A 77 -8.64 16.53 10.07
CA PRO A 77 -7.38 17.21 9.81
C PRO A 77 -6.22 16.20 9.66
N GLY A 78 -5.58 16.18 8.49
CA GLY A 78 -4.45 15.31 8.19
C GLY A 78 -4.79 14.02 7.41
N GLU A 79 -6.03 13.85 6.98
CA GLU A 79 -6.45 12.75 6.13
C GLU A 79 -5.73 12.74 4.77
N ARG A 80 -5.34 11.54 4.34
CA ARG A 80 -4.61 11.31 3.11
C ARG A 80 -5.36 10.37 2.18
N THR A 81 -5.05 10.52 0.90
CA THR A 81 -5.55 9.65 -0.17
C THR A 81 -4.40 8.90 -0.79
N PHE A 82 -4.71 7.76 -1.40
CA PHE A 82 -3.76 7.06 -2.25
C PHE A 82 -4.09 7.33 -3.71
N ASP A 83 -3.03 7.58 -4.47
CA ASP A 83 -3.05 7.41 -5.91
C ASP A 83 -2.38 6.09 -6.29
N PHE A 84 -2.81 5.54 -7.42
CA PHE A 84 -2.34 4.25 -7.91
C PHE A 84 -1.80 4.38 -9.33
N TYR A 85 -0.67 3.72 -9.60
CA TYR A 85 -0.13 3.62 -10.96
C TYR A 85 -1.08 2.88 -11.90
N ILE A 86 -1.79 1.87 -11.38
CA ILE A 86 -2.74 1.05 -12.14
C ILE A 86 -4.16 1.48 -11.77
N ARG A 87 -4.88 2.03 -12.74
CA ARG A 87 -6.30 2.40 -12.57
C ARG A 87 -7.18 1.21 -12.90
N HIS A 88 -7.59 0.47 -11.88
CA HIS A 88 -8.55 -0.62 -12.04
C HIS A 88 -9.96 -0.06 -12.17
N ALA A 89 -10.71 -0.54 -13.17
CA ALA A 89 -12.12 -0.23 -13.28
C ALA A 89 -12.88 -0.79 -12.06
N PRO A 90 -13.92 -0.10 -11.57
CA PRO A 90 -14.81 -0.67 -10.56
C PRO A 90 -15.54 -1.89 -11.14
N PRO A 91 -15.92 -2.85 -10.28
CA PRO A 91 -16.62 -4.05 -10.74
C PRO A 91 -17.97 -3.68 -11.34
N LEU A 92 -18.33 -4.31 -12.47
CA LEU A 92 -19.63 -4.08 -13.14
C LEU A 92 -20.81 -4.31 -12.19
N ALA A 93 -20.67 -5.21 -11.21
CA ALA A 93 -21.65 -5.46 -10.17
C ALA A 93 -22.08 -4.17 -9.41
N THR A 94 -21.26 -3.12 -9.36
CA THR A 94 -21.66 -1.83 -8.74
C THR A 94 -22.70 -1.05 -9.54
N GLN A 95 -22.88 -1.37 -10.83
CA GLN A 95 -23.68 -0.57 -11.77
C GLN A 95 -24.94 -1.29 -12.28
N ILE A 96 -25.06 -2.61 -12.14
CA ILE A 96 -26.14 -3.40 -12.76
C ILE A 96 -27.48 -3.22 -12.04
N CYS A 97 -27.59 -3.64 -10.79
CA CYS A 97 -28.83 -3.51 -10.02
C CYS A 97 -28.54 -3.32 -8.52
N ARG A 98 -29.58 -3.09 -7.72
CA ARG A 98 -29.43 -2.89 -6.27
C ARG A 98 -28.78 -4.11 -5.60
N GLU A 99 -29.19 -5.32 -5.97
CA GLU A 99 -28.68 -6.56 -5.38
C GLU A 99 -27.18 -6.74 -5.68
N SER A 100 -26.78 -6.64 -6.95
CA SER A 100 -25.38 -6.77 -7.35
C SER A 100 -24.49 -5.73 -6.67
N ARG A 101 -25.00 -4.49 -6.53
CA ARG A 101 -24.29 -3.40 -5.87
C ARG A 101 -24.09 -3.68 -4.39
N MET A 102 -25.11 -4.19 -3.70
CA MET A 102 -24.99 -4.57 -2.29
C MET A 102 -23.91 -5.65 -2.10
N VAL A 103 -23.86 -6.66 -2.98
CA VAL A 103 -22.81 -7.70 -2.93
C VAL A 103 -21.43 -7.07 -3.10
N ALA A 104 -21.23 -6.23 -4.12
CA ALA A 104 -19.94 -5.57 -4.38
C ALA A 104 -19.48 -4.67 -3.22
N LEU A 105 -20.40 -3.91 -2.60
CA LEU A 105 -20.09 -3.05 -1.45
C LEU A 105 -19.90 -3.84 -0.15
N SER A 106 -20.50 -5.03 -0.01
CA SER A 106 -20.26 -5.92 1.13
C SER A 106 -18.91 -6.64 1.05
N SER A 107 -18.45 -6.95 -0.17
CA SER A 107 -17.18 -7.63 -0.44
C SER A 107 -15.98 -6.70 -0.55
N GLY A 108 -16.18 -5.38 -0.71
CA GLY A 108 -15.10 -4.42 -0.94
C GLY A 108 -15.40 -3.01 -0.45
N PHE A 109 -14.53 -2.06 -0.79
CA PHE A 109 -14.70 -0.65 -0.49
C PHE A 109 -13.93 0.22 -1.47
N PHE A 110 -14.22 1.51 -1.51
CA PHE A 110 -13.46 2.45 -2.31
C PHE A 110 -12.41 3.17 -1.45
N PHE A 111 -11.16 3.19 -1.91
CA PHE A 111 -10.20 4.16 -1.39
C PHE A 111 -10.62 5.57 -1.83
N LEU A 112 -10.54 6.53 -0.92
CA LEU A 112 -10.77 7.93 -1.23
C LEU A 112 -9.79 8.39 -2.32
N SER A 113 -10.32 9.08 -3.31
CA SER A 113 -9.56 9.65 -4.42
C SER A 113 -9.47 11.16 -4.23
N PRO A 114 -8.34 11.82 -4.55
CA PRO A 114 -8.25 13.28 -4.57
C PRO A 114 -9.36 13.91 -5.42
N SER A 115 -9.70 13.26 -6.53
CA SER A 115 -10.76 13.69 -7.45
C SER A 115 -12.19 13.40 -6.99
N SER A 116 -12.41 12.80 -5.81
CA SER A 116 -13.77 12.53 -5.32
C SER A 116 -14.55 13.79 -4.97
N ARG A 117 -13.84 14.93 -4.82
CA ARG A 117 -14.39 16.25 -4.55
C ARG A 117 -13.78 17.34 -5.45
N SER A 118 -13.19 16.96 -6.58
CA SER A 118 -12.70 17.96 -7.54
C SER A 118 -13.90 18.78 -8.04
N PRO A 119 -13.88 20.13 -7.91
CA PRO A 119 -14.90 20.97 -8.53
C PRO A 119 -14.81 20.91 -10.07
N VAL A 120 -13.68 20.43 -10.61
CA VAL A 120 -13.44 20.23 -12.02
C VAL A 120 -13.60 18.74 -12.34
N GLY A 121 -14.79 18.36 -12.83
CA GLY A 121 -15.11 17.02 -13.33
C GLY A 121 -16.07 16.21 -12.43
N PRO A 122 -16.65 15.11 -12.95
CA PRO A 122 -17.57 14.28 -12.18
C PRO A 122 -16.84 13.63 -11.00
N PRO A 123 -17.46 13.58 -9.80
CA PRO A 123 -16.83 12.98 -8.63
C PRO A 123 -16.51 11.51 -8.88
N SER A 124 -15.22 11.17 -8.80
CA SER A 124 -14.79 9.78 -8.89
C SER A 124 -14.92 9.11 -7.52
N PRO A 125 -15.62 7.98 -7.39
CA PRO A 125 -15.72 7.25 -6.12
C PRO A 125 -14.36 6.69 -5.66
N GLY A 126 -13.34 6.74 -6.53
CA GLY A 126 -11.99 6.26 -6.25
C GLY A 126 -11.78 4.79 -6.62
N ALA A 127 -10.76 4.17 -6.04
CA ALA A 127 -10.33 2.84 -6.44
C ALA A 127 -11.05 1.76 -5.60
N TRP A 128 -11.91 0.94 -6.22
CA TRP A 128 -12.60 -0.16 -5.53
C TRP A 128 -11.62 -1.29 -5.21
N PHE A 129 -11.50 -1.64 -3.93
CA PHE A 129 -10.60 -2.64 -3.37
C PHE A 129 -11.39 -3.74 -2.65
N ASN A 130 -11.04 -5.00 -2.92
CA ASN A 130 -11.58 -6.18 -2.25
C ASN A 130 -10.55 -6.71 -1.24
N PRO A 131 -10.75 -6.52 0.08
CA PRO A 131 -9.84 -7.00 1.12
C PRO A 131 -9.42 -8.47 1.01
N ARG A 132 -10.32 -9.33 0.53
CA ARG A 132 -10.11 -10.79 0.49
C ARG A 132 -9.32 -11.26 -0.73
N ARG A 133 -9.22 -10.42 -1.77
CA ARG A 133 -8.64 -10.82 -3.06
C ARG A 133 -7.48 -9.91 -3.47
N ASP A 134 -7.59 -8.61 -3.22
CA ASP A 134 -6.64 -7.62 -3.72
C ASP A 134 -5.45 -7.43 -2.78
N MET A 135 -4.32 -7.04 -3.36
CA MET A 135 -3.09 -6.73 -2.64
C MET A 135 -2.75 -5.24 -2.76
N LEU A 136 -2.57 -4.57 -1.61
CA LEU A 136 -1.98 -3.23 -1.57
C LEU A 136 -0.47 -3.36 -1.73
N TYR A 137 0.08 -2.79 -2.80
CA TYR A 137 1.49 -2.94 -3.16
C TYR A 137 2.27 -1.64 -2.97
N LEU A 138 3.33 -1.73 -2.15
CA LEU A 138 4.15 -0.62 -1.70
C LEU A 138 5.55 -0.75 -2.28
N ASP A 139 5.97 0.27 -3.01
CA ASP A 139 7.34 0.36 -3.53
C ASP A 139 8.32 0.85 -2.45
N ARG A 140 9.58 1.06 -2.86
CA ARG A 140 10.64 1.60 -1.99
C ARG A 140 10.28 2.97 -1.39
N ASN A 141 9.66 3.86 -2.16
CA ASN A 141 9.35 5.22 -1.73
C ASN A 141 8.22 5.22 -0.70
N MET A 142 7.15 4.48 -0.98
CA MET A 142 5.99 4.40 -0.10
C MET A 142 6.35 3.70 1.21
N ARG A 143 7.15 2.64 1.17
CA ARG A 143 7.66 2.01 2.40
C ARG A 143 8.51 2.97 3.23
N HIS A 144 9.35 3.79 2.58
CA HIS A 144 10.12 4.81 3.29
C HIS A 144 9.21 5.79 4.01
N ARG A 145 8.15 6.22 3.35
CA ARG A 145 7.18 7.16 3.90
C ARG A 145 6.44 6.57 5.10
N ILE A 146 5.98 5.33 5.01
CA ILE A 146 5.36 4.61 6.14
C ILE A 146 6.33 4.48 7.32
N LYS A 147 7.61 4.23 7.06
CA LYS A 147 8.64 4.18 8.11
C LYS A 147 8.89 5.55 8.77
N ALA A 148 8.95 6.62 7.97
CA ALA A 148 9.17 7.97 8.45
C ALA A 148 7.94 8.55 9.18
N GLU A 149 6.75 8.13 8.76
CA GLU A 149 5.46 8.60 9.26
C GLU A 149 4.64 7.39 9.75
N PRO A 150 4.96 6.79 10.91
CA PRO A 150 4.26 5.61 11.43
C PRO A 150 2.80 5.89 11.84
N ARG A 151 2.36 7.15 11.77
CA ARG A 151 0.97 7.59 11.94
C ARG A 151 0.29 7.96 10.61
N LEU A 152 0.88 7.56 9.48
CA LEU A 152 0.25 7.72 8.17
C LEU A 152 -1.09 6.99 8.18
N HIS A 153 -2.15 7.77 7.98
CA HIS A 153 -3.51 7.28 7.92
C HIS A 153 -4.10 7.61 6.55
N VAL A 154 -4.53 6.57 5.85
CA VAL A 154 -5.36 6.65 4.66
C VAL A 154 -6.61 5.83 4.92
N ALA A 155 -7.78 6.42 4.68
CA ALA A 155 -9.05 5.75 4.90
C ALA A 155 -9.10 4.40 4.17
N GLY A 156 -9.44 3.34 4.90
CA GLY A 156 -9.51 1.98 4.38
C GLY A 156 -8.23 1.14 4.51
N MET A 157 -7.08 1.72 4.86
CA MET A 157 -5.86 0.93 5.15
C MET A 157 -6.06 -0.07 6.29
N ASP A 158 -6.88 0.29 7.27
CA ASP A 158 -7.25 -0.57 8.39
C ASP A 158 -7.99 -1.84 7.95
N ARG A 159 -8.58 -1.84 6.75
CA ARG A 159 -9.33 -2.96 6.16
C ARG A 159 -8.49 -3.84 5.24
N VAL A 160 -7.23 -3.49 4.97
CA VAL A 160 -6.35 -4.24 4.06
C VAL A 160 -5.86 -5.53 4.71
N LEU A 161 -6.07 -6.66 4.03
CA LEU A 161 -5.61 -7.98 4.49
C LEU A 161 -4.32 -8.45 3.81
N HIS A 162 -4.08 -8.04 2.56
CA HIS A 162 -2.91 -8.44 1.80
C HIS A 162 -2.03 -7.25 1.44
N VAL A 163 -0.83 -7.21 2.02
CA VAL A 163 0.15 -6.14 1.76
C VAL A 163 1.35 -6.75 1.04
N GLY A 164 1.72 -6.19 -0.10
CA GLY A 164 2.92 -6.53 -0.84
C GLY A 164 3.94 -5.41 -0.75
N VAL A 165 5.21 -5.77 -0.58
CA VAL A 165 6.30 -4.81 -0.48
C VAL A 165 7.40 -5.20 -1.44
N GLU A 166 7.82 -4.23 -2.24
CA GLU A 166 8.90 -4.39 -3.22
C GLU A 166 10.21 -4.82 -2.55
N TRP A 167 10.92 -5.75 -3.16
CA TRP A 167 12.10 -6.38 -2.57
C TRP A 167 13.18 -5.37 -2.12
N ARG A 168 13.44 -4.30 -2.89
CA ARG A 168 14.45 -3.26 -2.55
C ARG A 168 14.01 -2.34 -1.44
N ALA A 169 12.71 -2.20 -1.25
CA ALA A 169 12.16 -1.50 -0.13
C ALA A 169 12.72 -2.07 1.18
N TRP A 170 12.98 -3.39 1.27
CA TRP A 170 13.55 -4.05 2.44
C TRP A 170 15.06 -3.75 2.65
N PHE A 171 15.91 -3.80 1.62
CA PHE A 171 17.37 -3.72 1.80
C PHE A 171 17.88 -2.47 2.47
N ARG A 172 17.27 -1.30 2.19
CA ARG A 172 17.73 -0.04 2.79
C ARG A 172 17.70 -0.12 4.32
N ASP A 173 16.72 -0.84 4.86
CA ASP A 173 16.45 -0.85 6.28
C ASP A 173 16.86 -2.18 6.96
N ILE A 174 17.27 -3.19 6.20
CA ILE A 174 17.69 -4.51 6.70
C ILE A 174 19.04 -4.88 6.08
N PRO A 175 20.16 -4.42 6.66
CA PRO A 175 21.48 -4.86 6.23
C PRO A 175 21.65 -6.36 6.50
N ARG A 176 22.30 -7.11 5.61
CA ARG A 176 22.64 -8.50 5.94
C ARG A 176 23.74 -8.52 7.00
N LEU A 177 23.41 -9.07 8.15
CA LEU A 177 24.35 -9.31 9.23
C LEU A 177 25.28 -10.49 8.92
N ARG A 178 26.37 -10.65 9.68
CA ARG A 178 27.28 -11.80 9.54
C ARG A 178 26.56 -13.09 9.94
N GLU A 179 27.03 -14.23 9.43
CA GLU A 179 26.53 -15.54 9.84
C GLU A 179 26.56 -15.68 11.37
N GLY A 180 25.44 -16.12 11.95
CA GLY A 180 25.27 -16.26 13.40
C GLY A 180 24.67 -15.04 14.13
N GLN A 181 24.50 -13.89 13.47
CA GLN A 181 23.82 -12.74 14.06
C GLN A 181 22.29 -12.82 13.87
N ASP A 182 21.53 -12.40 14.88
CA ASP A 182 20.07 -12.45 14.85
C ASP A 182 19.47 -11.34 13.97
N MET A 183 18.78 -11.74 12.90
CA MET A 183 18.09 -10.86 11.97
C MET A 183 16.72 -10.40 12.50
N CYS A 184 16.19 -11.05 13.55
CA CYS A 184 14.85 -10.81 14.07
C CYS A 184 14.60 -9.34 14.48
N PRO A 185 15.50 -8.62 15.17
CA PRO A 185 15.29 -7.21 15.50
C PRO A 185 15.17 -6.30 14.27
N HIS A 186 15.92 -6.60 13.20
CA HIS A 186 15.90 -5.82 11.95
C HIS A 186 14.59 -6.03 11.19
N TRP A 187 14.18 -7.30 11.08
CA TRP A 187 12.88 -7.63 10.49
C TRP A 187 11.72 -7.06 11.31
N ARG A 188 11.81 -7.09 12.64
CA ARG A 188 10.80 -6.50 13.53
C ARG A 188 10.64 -5.00 13.28
N ALA A 189 11.73 -4.24 13.32
CA ALA A 189 11.72 -2.81 13.06
C ALA A 189 11.23 -2.47 11.64
N ALA A 190 11.44 -3.37 10.67
CA ALA A 190 10.99 -3.22 9.30
C ALA A 190 9.50 -3.54 9.09
N LEU A 191 8.93 -4.46 9.87
CA LEU A 191 7.54 -4.94 9.77
C LEU A 191 6.58 -4.15 10.64
N GLU A 192 7.03 -3.67 11.80
CA GLU A 192 6.17 -2.99 12.78
C GLU A 192 5.45 -1.75 12.22
N PRO A 193 6.12 -0.78 11.55
CA PRO A 193 5.41 0.38 10.97
C PRO A 193 4.36 -0.03 9.95
N LEU A 194 4.63 -1.09 9.19
CA LEU A 194 3.70 -1.60 8.18
C LEU A 194 2.42 -2.15 8.84
N LEU A 195 2.57 -2.91 9.92
CA LEU A 195 1.46 -3.51 10.64
C LEU A 195 0.70 -2.48 11.50
N LEU A 196 1.33 -1.37 11.88
CA LEU A 196 0.63 -0.23 12.48
C LEU A 196 -0.32 0.44 11.48
N CYS A 197 0.11 0.62 10.23
CA CYS A 197 -0.73 1.18 9.17
C CYS A 197 -1.78 0.18 8.64
N CYS A 198 -1.44 -1.11 8.60
CA CYS A 198 -2.32 -2.20 8.13
C CYS A 198 -2.56 -3.24 9.25
N PRO A 199 -3.30 -2.89 10.32
CA PRO A 199 -3.45 -3.71 11.52
C PRO A 199 -4.19 -5.04 11.29
N ARG A 200 -4.93 -5.17 10.19
CA ARG A 200 -5.66 -6.40 9.83
C ARG A 200 -4.93 -7.26 8.81
N ALA A 201 -3.67 -6.95 8.49
CA ALA A 201 -2.91 -7.71 7.49
C ALA A 201 -2.81 -9.20 7.87
N GLU A 202 -3.40 -10.06 7.05
CA GLU A 202 -3.29 -11.52 7.12
C GLU A 202 -2.06 -12.03 6.37
N THR A 203 -1.58 -11.26 5.39
CA THR A 203 -0.37 -11.62 4.64
C THR A 203 0.53 -10.41 4.44
N VAL A 204 1.82 -10.58 4.71
CA VAL A 204 2.89 -9.67 4.26
C VAL A 204 3.68 -10.37 3.17
N SER A 205 3.66 -9.79 1.97
CA SER A 205 4.26 -10.39 0.79
C SER A 205 5.57 -9.71 0.41
N PHE A 206 6.60 -10.52 0.20
CA PHE A 206 7.85 -10.12 -0.44
C PHE A 206 7.68 -10.20 -1.96
N VAL A 207 7.83 -9.09 -2.65
CA VAL A 207 7.54 -9.00 -4.09
C VAL A 207 8.81 -8.69 -4.86
N LEU A 208 9.24 -9.66 -5.67
CA LEU A 208 10.46 -9.61 -6.47
C LEU A 208 10.09 -9.41 -7.96
N PRO A 209 10.46 -8.28 -8.61
CA PRO A 209 10.23 -8.09 -10.03
C PRO A 209 11.11 -9.04 -10.84
N ARG A 210 10.50 -9.73 -11.80
CA ARG A 210 11.23 -10.65 -12.70
C ARG A 210 12.20 -9.92 -13.61
N VAL A 211 11.82 -8.73 -14.06
CA VAL A 211 12.61 -7.86 -14.93
C VAL A 211 13.08 -6.67 -14.12
N ARG A 212 14.40 -6.49 -14.00
CA ARG A 212 15.04 -5.38 -13.28
C ARG A 212 15.65 -4.40 -14.28
N HIS A 213 15.61 -3.08 -14.04
CA HIS A 213 16.61 -2.15 -14.61
C HIS A 213 17.86 -2.05 -13.71
N VAL A 214 19.03 -2.42 -14.23
CA VAL A 214 20.38 -2.20 -13.71
C VAL A 214 20.77 -0.72 -13.89
N GLY A 215 21.57 -0.20 -12.95
CA GLY A 215 22.30 1.07 -13.12
C GLY A 215 21.54 2.40 -13.11
N GLY A 216 20.40 2.50 -12.42
CA GLY A 216 19.76 3.78 -12.16
C GLY A 216 19.79 4.18 -10.68
N VAL A 217 20.21 5.41 -10.38
CA VAL A 217 19.84 6.10 -9.13
C VAL A 217 18.35 6.40 -9.23
N THR A 218 17.50 5.48 -8.76
CA THR A 218 16.04 5.56 -8.91
C THR A 218 15.42 6.42 -7.80
N PHE A 219 15.68 7.73 -7.82
CA PHE A 219 14.71 8.68 -7.27
C PHE A 219 13.71 9.00 -8.40
N GLY A 220 12.42 8.80 -8.15
CA GLY A 220 11.35 9.32 -9.02
C GLY A 220 11.04 8.58 -10.35
N ARG A 221 11.67 7.44 -10.67
CA ARG A 221 11.22 6.63 -11.82
C ARG A 221 10.12 5.66 -11.41
N GLU A 222 8.99 5.75 -12.13
CA GLU A 222 7.88 4.80 -12.09
C GLU A 222 8.42 3.35 -12.07
N PRO A 223 7.99 2.50 -11.12
CA PRO A 223 8.56 1.17 -10.99
C PRO A 223 8.11 0.29 -12.15
N TYR A 224 9.00 0.11 -13.13
CA TYR A 224 8.90 -0.91 -14.18
C TYR A 224 7.69 -0.72 -15.12
N GLY A 225 7.40 0.54 -15.52
CA GLY A 225 6.29 0.85 -16.43
C GLY A 225 4.93 0.42 -15.88
N ALA A 226 4.74 0.54 -14.56
CA ALA A 226 3.55 0.07 -13.86
C ALA A 226 2.21 0.56 -14.41
N ALA A 227 2.16 1.76 -14.99
CA ALA A 227 1.03 2.40 -15.65
C ALA A 227 0.88 1.98 -17.12
N GLN A 228 1.95 1.45 -17.72
CA GLN A 228 1.99 1.05 -19.14
C GLN A 228 1.71 -0.44 -19.34
N TYR A 229 2.15 -1.29 -18.40
CA TYR A 229 2.07 -2.74 -18.51
C TYR A 229 1.17 -3.36 -17.44
N PRO A 230 0.42 -4.42 -17.78
CA PRO A 230 -0.38 -5.17 -16.81
C PRO A 230 0.51 -5.76 -15.71
N CYS A 231 -0.12 -6.14 -14.60
CA CYS A 231 0.56 -6.61 -13.40
C CYS A 231 0.08 -8.00 -13.02
N ASP A 232 0.98 -8.98 -13.14
CA ASP A 232 0.70 -10.37 -12.78
C ASP A 232 1.60 -10.82 -11.63
N LEU A 233 1.08 -11.77 -10.83
CA LEU A 233 1.81 -12.36 -9.70
C LEU A 233 1.92 -13.87 -9.86
N ALA A 234 3.14 -14.39 -9.84
CA ALA A 234 3.42 -15.83 -9.75
C ALA A 234 4.09 -16.14 -8.40
N PRO A 235 3.79 -17.28 -7.75
CA PRO A 235 4.45 -17.66 -6.51
C PRO A 235 5.97 -17.68 -6.66
N LEU A 236 6.69 -17.18 -5.65
CA LEU A 236 8.14 -17.22 -5.60
C LEU A 236 8.60 -18.58 -5.04
N PRO A 237 9.34 -19.40 -5.80
CA PRO A 237 9.85 -20.67 -5.30
C PRO A 237 10.86 -20.49 -4.16
N ASP A 238 10.87 -21.44 -3.22
CA ASP A 238 11.69 -21.38 -1.99
C ASP A 238 13.21 -21.34 -2.25
N GLY A 239 13.67 -21.96 -3.34
CA GLY A 239 15.09 -22.05 -3.71
C GLY A 239 15.65 -20.82 -4.44
N ILE A 240 14.82 -19.82 -4.75
CA ILE A 240 15.27 -18.64 -5.51
C ILE A 240 16.34 -17.88 -4.74
N GLN A 241 17.43 -17.57 -5.44
CA GLN A 241 18.53 -16.78 -4.92
C GLN A 241 18.25 -15.28 -5.07
N VAL A 242 17.95 -14.63 -3.96
CA VAL A 242 17.69 -13.19 -3.88
C VAL A 242 19.00 -12.46 -3.56
N PRO A 243 19.44 -11.48 -4.37
CA PRO A 243 20.60 -10.68 -4.02
C PRO A 243 20.29 -9.81 -2.80
N TRP A 244 21.12 -9.88 -1.78
CA TRP A 244 20.99 -9.11 -0.54
C TRP A 244 22.28 -8.32 -0.30
N GLU A 245 22.17 -7.02 -0.06
CA GLU A 245 23.34 -6.16 0.16
C GLU A 245 23.99 -6.45 1.51
N LYS A 246 25.32 -6.62 1.51
CA LYS A 246 26.12 -6.54 2.73
C LYS A 246 26.29 -5.09 3.13
N LEU A 247 26.36 -4.83 4.44
CA LEU A 247 26.86 -3.55 4.95
C LEU A 247 28.20 -3.22 4.26
N PRO A 248 28.38 -2.00 3.72
CA PRO A 248 29.70 -1.54 3.31
C PRO A 248 30.64 -1.68 4.51
N GLN A 249 31.85 -2.18 4.30
CA GLN A 249 32.91 -2.01 5.29
C GLN A 249 33.12 -0.49 5.45
N LEU A 250 32.60 0.11 6.52
CA LEU A 250 33.03 1.45 6.89
C LEU A 250 34.50 1.34 7.28
N ALA A 251 35.39 1.93 6.48
CA ALA A 251 36.72 2.28 6.96
C ALA A 251 36.57 3.25 8.16
N PRO A 252 37.40 3.12 9.21
CA PRO A 252 37.37 4.04 10.34
C PRO A 252 37.55 5.49 9.83
N GLY A 253 36.55 6.35 10.04
CA GLY A 253 36.60 7.77 9.68
C GLY A 253 35.69 8.23 8.52
N ALA A 254 34.93 7.34 7.87
CA ALA A 254 33.94 7.76 6.87
C ALA A 254 32.68 8.32 7.55
N ALA A 255 32.34 9.58 7.27
CA ALA A 255 31.17 10.25 7.83
C ALA A 255 29.86 9.52 7.47
N LEU A 256 28.98 9.33 8.46
CA LEU A 256 27.62 8.81 8.31
C LEU A 256 26.78 9.81 7.49
N GLY A 257 26.82 9.67 6.17
CA GLY A 257 26.04 10.50 5.26
C GLY A 257 25.26 9.64 4.28
N THR A 258 24.03 9.28 4.64
CA THR A 258 22.98 8.72 3.75
C THR A 258 23.05 7.20 3.48
N PRO A 259 22.23 6.37 4.16
CA PRO A 259 22.06 4.96 3.83
C PRO A 259 21.32 4.79 2.49
N GLY A 260 21.98 4.20 1.49
CA GLY A 260 21.37 3.86 0.19
C GLY A 260 22.08 4.38 -1.05
N LEU A 261 23.15 5.16 -0.91
CA LEU A 261 24.04 5.59 -2.01
C LEU A 261 25.22 4.63 -2.25
N ALA A 262 25.44 3.66 -1.37
CA ALA A 262 26.69 2.91 -1.33
C ALA A 262 26.92 1.97 -2.54
N LEU A 263 25.91 1.33 -3.12
CA LEU A 263 26.18 0.41 -4.23
C LEU A 263 26.59 1.10 -5.54
N SER A 264 26.10 2.31 -5.82
CA SER A 264 26.45 2.98 -7.08
C SER A 264 27.87 3.53 -7.08
N LEU A 265 28.48 3.73 -5.91
CA LEU A 265 29.75 4.44 -5.77
C LEU A 265 30.86 3.63 -5.08
N THR A 266 30.57 2.59 -4.29
CA THR A 266 31.61 1.94 -3.45
C THR A 266 31.76 0.42 -3.60
N GLY A 267 31.21 -0.21 -4.64
CA GLY A 267 31.56 -1.60 -4.97
C GLY A 267 31.21 -2.64 -3.89
N GLY A 268 30.07 -2.45 -3.20
CA GLY A 268 29.61 -3.41 -2.19
C GLY A 268 29.38 -4.81 -2.78
N THR A 269 29.79 -5.85 -2.06
CA THR A 269 29.55 -7.25 -2.44
C THR A 269 28.11 -7.65 -2.12
N SER A 270 27.32 -8.02 -3.13
CA SER A 270 25.99 -8.59 -2.93
C SER A 270 26.11 -10.08 -2.61
N THR A 271 25.47 -10.53 -1.54
CA THR A 271 25.34 -11.95 -1.23
C THR A 271 24.02 -12.48 -1.73
N LEU A 272 24.05 -13.63 -2.39
CA LEU A 272 22.83 -14.36 -2.74
C LEU A 272 22.30 -15.06 -1.49
N THR A 273 21.01 -14.87 -1.20
CA THR A 273 20.31 -15.50 -0.09
C THR A 273 19.04 -16.15 -0.61
N GLU A 274 18.81 -17.40 -0.25
CA GLU A 274 17.61 -18.10 -0.67
C GLU A 274 16.35 -17.49 -0.06
N TRP A 275 15.29 -17.40 -0.85
CA TRP A 275 13.99 -16.90 -0.43
C TRP A 275 13.47 -17.61 0.83
N ARG A 276 13.58 -18.94 0.92
CA ARG A 276 13.16 -19.69 2.12
C ARG A 276 13.82 -19.21 3.41
N THR A 277 15.07 -18.76 3.35
CA THR A 277 15.80 -18.25 4.51
C THR A 277 15.24 -16.91 4.94
N ILE A 278 15.03 -16.00 3.97
CA ILE A 278 14.42 -14.69 4.19
C ILE A 278 13.02 -14.85 4.78
N ARG A 279 12.20 -15.73 4.18
CA ARG A 279 10.83 -16.02 4.63
C ARG A 279 10.80 -16.46 6.09
N ARG A 280 11.64 -17.43 6.47
CA ARG A 280 11.71 -17.94 7.85
C ARG A 280 12.10 -16.83 8.84
N GLU A 281 13.04 -15.96 8.47
CA GLU A 281 13.44 -14.84 9.32
C GLU A 281 12.30 -13.82 9.51
N MET A 282 11.54 -13.53 8.44
CA MET A 282 10.36 -12.68 8.50
C MET A 282 9.25 -13.29 9.38
N GLU A 283 8.98 -14.59 9.23
CA GLU A 283 7.99 -15.31 10.04
C GLU A 283 8.37 -15.31 11.52
N ALA A 284 9.64 -15.56 11.85
CA ALA A 284 10.14 -15.47 13.22
C ALA A 284 9.98 -14.06 13.82
N ALA A 285 10.18 -13.01 13.02
CA ALA A 285 9.96 -11.64 13.45
C ALA A 285 8.47 -11.32 13.69
N LEU A 286 7.57 -11.82 12.84
CA LEU A 286 6.12 -11.69 13.04
C LEU A 286 5.65 -12.40 14.33
N ASP A 287 6.14 -13.61 14.57
CA ASP A 287 5.83 -14.36 15.79
C ASP A 287 6.27 -13.60 17.03
N SER A 288 7.43 -12.96 16.97
CA SER A 288 7.94 -12.14 18.08
C SER A 288 7.10 -10.89 18.32
N LEU A 289 6.59 -10.22 17.28
CA LEU A 289 5.65 -9.09 17.41
C LEU A 289 4.31 -9.52 18.02
N GLY A 290 3.91 -10.77 17.81
CA GLY A 290 2.69 -11.35 18.36
C GLY A 290 2.78 -11.72 19.85
N ARG A 291 4.01 -11.87 20.39
CA ARG A 291 4.27 -12.25 21.79
C ARG A 291 4.28 -11.02 22.70
N ARG A 292 3.71 -11.18 23.89
CA ARG A 292 3.53 -10.11 24.88
C ARG A 292 4.86 -9.87 25.60
N ASP A 293 5.70 -8.97 25.08
CA ASP A 293 6.93 -8.62 25.79
C ASP A 293 6.59 -7.81 27.06
N LYS A 294 6.62 -8.51 28.21
CA LYS A 294 6.62 -7.87 29.54
C LYS A 294 8.00 -7.29 29.92
N GLY A 295 9.02 -7.39 29.05
CA GLY A 295 10.39 -6.99 29.38
C GLY A 295 11.21 -6.28 28.27
N ALA A 296 10.72 -6.17 27.03
CA ALA A 296 11.55 -5.69 25.91
C ALA A 296 11.77 -4.17 25.84
N ALA A 297 11.30 -3.40 26.82
CA ALA A 297 11.68 -2.00 26.93
C ALA A 297 13.16 -1.82 27.34
N ALA A 298 13.83 -2.88 27.83
CA ALA A 298 15.15 -2.78 28.44
C ALA A 298 16.34 -3.17 27.52
N GLU A 299 16.15 -3.79 26.35
CA GLU A 299 17.28 -4.32 25.54
C GLU A 299 17.29 -3.91 24.06
N MET A 300 16.65 -2.80 23.67
CA MET A 300 16.88 -2.19 22.35
C MET A 300 18.02 -1.16 22.41
N SER A 301 19.24 -1.63 22.69
CA SER A 301 20.48 -0.82 22.64
C SER A 301 21.03 -0.64 21.23
N HIS A 302 20.17 -0.40 20.24
CA HIS A 302 20.60 0.08 18.93
C HIS A 302 19.91 1.41 18.64
N GLU A 303 20.69 2.36 18.11
CA GLU A 303 20.31 3.71 17.70
C GLU A 303 18.98 3.76 16.91
N TRP A 304 18.73 2.72 16.11
CA TRP A 304 17.51 2.49 15.32
C TRP A 304 16.25 2.24 16.15
N GLY A 305 16.39 1.61 17.32
CA GLY A 305 15.28 1.34 18.24
C GLY A 305 14.88 2.56 19.06
N ARG A 306 15.83 3.44 19.39
CA ARG A 306 15.57 4.67 20.14
C ARG A 306 14.80 5.71 19.31
N ALA A 307 15.08 5.81 18.01
CA ALA A 307 14.35 6.71 17.11
C ALA A 307 12.85 6.33 16.98
N LEU A 308 12.54 5.02 16.97
CA LEU A 308 11.17 4.51 16.98
C LEU A 308 10.46 4.81 18.30
N LEU A 309 11.11 4.62 19.44
CA LEU A 309 10.54 4.91 20.76
C LEU A 309 10.30 6.42 21.00
N ALA A 310 11.16 7.30 20.45
CA ALA A 310 11.02 8.75 20.61
C ALA A 310 9.75 9.32 19.94
N THR A 311 9.20 8.65 18.93
CA THR A 311 7.96 9.07 18.23
C THR A 311 6.68 8.46 18.85
N GLN A 312 6.84 7.53 19.79
CA GLN A 312 5.75 6.81 20.47
C GLN A 312 5.26 7.59 21.70
N GLY A 313 4.43 8.61 21.47
CA GLY A 313 3.49 9.05 22.49
C GLY A 313 2.58 7.88 22.89
N ARG A 314 2.41 7.68 24.20
CA ARG A 314 1.65 6.58 24.84
C ARG A 314 0.30 6.27 24.15
N ARG A 315 0.27 5.32 23.22
CA ARG A 315 -0.91 4.49 22.97
C ARG A 315 -0.44 3.04 22.81
N HIS A 316 -0.97 2.18 23.68
CA HIS A 316 -0.66 0.77 23.74
C HIS A 316 -0.76 0.09 22.36
N GLY A 317 0.24 -0.74 22.06
CA GLY A 317 0.41 -1.43 20.80
C GLY A 317 -0.83 -2.20 20.37
N ARG A 318 -1.29 -1.92 19.15
CA ARG A 318 -2.21 -2.81 18.46
C ARG A 318 -1.39 -3.93 17.85
N ARG A 319 -1.74 -5.15 18.26
CA ARG A 319 -1.06 -6.41 17.98
C ARG A 319 -1.11 -6.72 16.49
N ALA A 320 -0.02 -7.22 15.92
CA ALA A 320 -0.10 -7.99 14.68
C ALA A 320 -1.07 -9.17 14.90
N PRO A 321 -1.97 -9.47 13.95
CA PRO A 321 -2.78 -10.69 14.04
C PRO A 321 -1.85 -11.90 14.22
N SER A 322 -2.14 -12.78 15.18
CA SER A 322 -1.36 -14.00 15.44
C SER A 322 -1.41 -15.03 14.29
N SER A 323 -1.98 -14.66 13.15
CA SER A 323 -2.15 -15.45 11.93
C SER A 323 -1.50 -14.80 10.69
N THR A 324 -0.78 -13.68 10.83
CA THR A 324 -0.14 -13.03 9.68
C THR A 324 0.95 -13.94 9.09
N SER A 325 0.82 -14.28 7.81
CA SER A 325 1.75 -15.16 7.10
C SER A 325 2.63 -14.40 6.12
N VAL A 326 3.81 -14.95 5.83
CA VAL A 326 4.72 -14.39 4.82
C VAL A 326 4.56 -15.12 3.50
N ARG A 327 4.43 -14.36 2.40
CA ARG A 327 4.32 -14.90 1.04
C ARG A 327 5.40 -14.30 0.13
N GLY A 328 5.82 -15.04 -0.88
CA GLY A 328 6.74 -14.55 -1.90
C GLY A 328 6.05 -14.52 -3.27
N TRP A 329 6.21 -13.43 -4.00
CA TRP A 329 5.69 -13.30 -5.37
C TRP A 329 6.77 -12.82 -6.34
N TRP A 330 6.81 -13.43 -7.52
CA TRP A 330 7.29 -12.79 -8.72
C TRP A 330 6.29 -11.74 -9.18
N LEU A 331 6.76 -10.50 -9.37
CA LEU A 331 6.03 -9.47 -10.07
C LEU A 331 6.38 -9.55 -11.56
N LEU A 332 5.38 -9.89 -12.36
CA LEU A 332 5.47 -10.03 -13.80
C LEU A 332 4.80 -8.83 -14.47
N ARG A 333 5.42 -8.32 -15.53
CA ARG A 333 4.88 -7.28 -16.40
C ARG A 333 4.80 -7.82 -17.82
N PRO A 334 3.74 -8.56 -18.17
CA PRO A 334 3.57 -9.08 -19.53
C PRO A 334 3.66 -7.96 -20.56
N GLY A 335 4.42 -8.18 -21.63
CA GLY A 335 4.62 -7.20 -22.70
C GLY A 335 5.65 -6.10 -22.38
N ALA A 336 6.19 -6.03 -21.16
CA ALA A 336 7.28 -5.11 -20.86
C ALA A 336 8.55 -5.52 -21.63
N PRO A 337 9.29 -4.56 -22.21
CA PRO A 337 10.49 -4.85 -22.97
C PRO A 337 11.53 -5.54 -22.08
N THR A 338 12.02 -6.69 -22.55
CA THR A 338 13.08 -7.49 -21.92
C THR A 338 14.44 -7.29 -22.58
N ASN A 339 14.49 -6.53 -23.67
CA ASN A 339 15.68 -6.35 -24.51
C ASN A 339 16.69 -5.37 -23.90
N TYR A 340 17.93 -5.85 -23.84
CA TYR A 340 19.09 -5.24 -23.17
C TYR A 340 19.58 -3.91 -23.77
N GLU A 341 19.19 -3.57 -25.00
CA GLU A 341 19.88 -2.51 -25.75
C GLU A 341 19.46 -1.08 -25.39
N GLN A 342 18.30 -0.89 -24.74
CA GLN A 342 17.85 0.46 -24.34
C GLN A 342 17.82 0.67 -22.84
N GLN A 343 17.77 -0.40 -22.05
CA GLN A 343 17.71 -0.33 -20.60
C GLN A 343 18.53 -1.51 -20.08
N GLN A 344 19.54 -1.23 -19.25
CA GLN A 344 20.34 -2.28 -18.63
C GLN A 344 19.35 -3.16 -17.85
N VAL A 345 18.93 -4.32 -18.35
CA VAL A 345 17.88 -5.12 -17.74
C VAL A 345 18.48 -6.43 -17.22
N ARG A 346 18.09 -6.87 -16.02
CA ARG A 346 18.46 -8.20 -15.49
C ARG A 346 17.19 -8.99 -15.25
N GLU A 347 17.10 -10.15 -15.87
CA GLU A 347 16.10 -11.14 -15.49
C GLU A 347 16.60 -11.93 -14.29
N PHE A 348 15.73 -12.13 -13.32
CA PHE A 348 15.93 -13.18 -12.33
C PHE A 348 15.42 -14.48 -12.93
N LEU A 349 16.36 -15.37 -13.29
CA LEU A 349 16.03 -16.70 -13.76
C LEU A 349 15.74 -17.62 -12.58
N SER A 350 14.82 -18.56 -12.80
CA SER A 350 14.42 -19.62 -11.87
C SER A 350 15.50 -20.66 -11.65
#